data_AF-A0A2S6T2Z3-F1
#
_entry.id   AF-A0A2S6T2Z3-F1
#
_cell.length_a   1.000
_cell.length_b   1.000
_cell.length_c   1.000
_cell.angle_alpha   90.00
_cell.angle_beta   90.00
_cell.angle_gamma   90.00
#
_symmetry.space_group_name_H-M   'P 1'
#
loop_
_entity.id
_entity.type
_entity.pdbx_description
1 polymer ?
#
loop_
_entity_poly.entity_id
_entity_poly.type
_entity_poly.pdbx_seq_one_letter_code
_entity_poly.pdbx_strand_id
1 'polypeptide(L)'
;IFTMYEMLYFWPTQGSGLMLTTLAAVFVGGTSVFGGKGTVFGTFIGVLIIGSLESGIVALGLSGFYVQFINGLMITSAVTIYALIQKKKN
;
A
#
# COMPACT_ATOMS: atom_id res chain seq x y z
N ILE A 1 30.37 -4.25 -0.70
CA ILE A 1 30.66 -4.51 -2.13
C ILE A 1 29.91 -5.75 -2.64
N PHE A 2 29.93 -6.89 -1.93
CA PHE A 2 29.18 -8.11 -2.28
C PHE A 2 27.65 -7.90 -2.29
N THR A 3 27.10 -7.21 -1.28
CA THR A 3 25.67 -6.83 -1.22
C THR A 3 25.23 -5.86 -2.30
N MET A 4 26.15 -5.09 -2.89
CA MET A 4 25.86 -4.16 -3.99
C MET A 4 25.73 -4.90 -5.33
N TYR A 5 26.40 -6.04 -5.49
CA TYR A 5 26.37 -6.85 -6.71
C TYR A 5 25.05 -7.65 -6.82
N GLU A 6 24.47 -8.07 -5.70
CA GLU A 6 23.13 -8.67 -5.66
C GLU A 6 22.01 -7.70 -6.08
N MET A 7 22.19 -6.39 -5.86
CA MET A 7 21.25 -5.34 -6.29
C MET A 7 21.26 -5.10 -7.81
N LEU A 8 22.28 -5.58 -8.54
CA LEU A 8 22.36 -5.48 -10.01
C LEU A 8 21.52 -6.55 -10.71
N TYR A 9 21.15 -7.63 -10.00
CA TYR A 9 20.22 -8.62 -10.51
C TYR A 9 18.80 -8.14 -10.23
N PHE A 10 18.08 -7.74 -11.29
CA PHE A 10 16.65 -7.47 -11.18
C PHE A 10 15.93 -8.80 -10.95
N TRP A 11 15.66 -9.11 -9.68
CA TRP A 11 14.82 -10.24 -9.32
C TRP A 11 13.38 -9.92 -9.76
N PRO A 12 12.74 -10.75 -10.61
CA PRO A 12 11.37 -10.52 -11.07
C PRO A 12 10.36 -10.45 -9.91
N THR A 13 10.72 -11.00 -8.75
CA THR A 13 9.89 -11.10 -7.56
C THR A 13 9.95 -9.86 -6.65
N GLN A 14 10.80 -8.86 -6.93
CA GLN A 14 10.91 -7.63 -6.11
C GLN A 14 9.56 -6.92 -5.91
N GLY A 15 8.65 -7.00 -6.88
CA GLY A 15 7.31 -6.41 -6.78
C GLY A 15 6.26 -7.29 -6.07
N SER A 16 6.57 -8.55 -5.76
CA SER A 16 5.59 -9.52 -5.26
C SER A 16 5.03 -9.14 -3.88
N GLY A 17 5.81 -8.45 -3.05
CA GLY A 17 5.36 -7.99 -1.72
C GLY A 17 4.58 -6.67 -1.77
N LEU A 18 4.68 -5.92 -2.85
CA LEU A 18 4.09 -4.58 -2.97
C LEU A 18 2.66 -4.62 -3.51
N MET A 19 2.24 -5.68 -4.20
CA MET A 19 0.91 -5.74 -4.83
C MET A 19 -0.23 -5.38 -3.86
N LEU A 20 -0.21 -5.96 -2.66
CA LEU A 20 -1.29 -5.79 -1.68
C LEU A 20 -1.30 -4.39 -1.05
N THR A 21 -0.12 -3.82 -0.74
CA THR A 21 -0.01 -2.45 -0.22
C THR A 21 -0.32 -1.41 -1.30
N THR A 22 0.04 -1.68 -2.55
CA THR A 22 -0.30 -0.83 -3.70
C THR A 22 -1.82 -0.78 -3.90
N LEU A 23 -2.52 -1.92 -3.82
CA LEU A 23 -3.98 -1.95 -3.89
C LEU A 23 -4.64 -1.19 -2.72
N ALA A 24 -4.12 -1.36 -1.49
CA ALA A 24 -4.61 -0.60 -0.34
C ALA A 24 -4.48 0.92 -0.54
N ALA A 25 -3.35 1.40 -1.09
CA ALA A 25 -3.16 2.81 -1.41
C ALA A 25 -4.17 3.34 -2.45
N VAL A 26 -4.47 2.54 -3.48
CA VAL A 26 -5.48 2.90 -4.49
C VAL A 26 -6.88 2.98 -3.88
N PHE A 27 -7.22 2.07 -2.95
CA PHE A 27 -8.51 2.07 -2.26
C PHE A 27 -8.67 3.26 -1.31
N VAL A 28 -7.61 3.60 -0.56
CA VAL A 28 -7.57 4.83 0.25
C VAL A 28 -7.68 6.08 -0.62
N GLY A 29 -7.02 6.09 -1.79
CA GLY A 29 -7.12 7.17 -2.78
C GLY A 29 -8.49 7.31 -3.45
N GLY A 30 -9.42 6.37 -3.21
CA GLY A 30 -10.80 6.44 -3.70
C GLY A 30 -10.96 6.15 -5.19
N THR A 31 -9.97 5.56 -5.84
CA THR A 31 -10.05 5.19 -7.25
C THR A 31 -10.88 3.91 -7.42
N SER A 32 -11.91 3.98 -8.27
CA SER A 32 -12.80 2.84 -8.54
C SER A 32 -12.05 1.66 -9.18
N VAL A 33 -12.20 0.49 -8.57
CA VAL A 33 -11.69 -0.80 -9.07
C VAL A 33 -12.52 -1.32 -10.26
N PHE A 34 -13.82 -1.01 -10.25
CA PHE A 34 -14.78 -1.49 -11.25
C PHE A 34 -14.94 -0.52 -12.44
N GLY A 35 -14.11 0.52 -12.52
CA GLY A 35 -14.15 1.53 -13.57
C GLY A 35 -15.22 2.61 -13.34
N GLY A 36 -15.18 3.66 -14.16
CA GLY A 36 -16.22 4.70 -14.25
C GLY A 36 -15.95 6.02 -13.51
N LYS A 37 -15.33 6.03 -12.31
CA LYS A 37 -15.04 7.27 -11.54
C LYS A 37 -13.83 7.08 -10.61
N GLY A 38 -12.66 7.60 -10.97
CA GLY A 38 -11.45 7.61 -10.15
C GLY A 38 -10.42 8.58 -10.74
N THR A 39 -9.59 9.23 -9.93
CA THR A 39 -8.59 10.19 -10.41
C THR A 39 -7.19 9.75 -10.02
N VAL A 40 -6.23 9.93 -10.93
CA VAL A 40 -4.80 9.68 -10.67
C VAL A 40 -4.32 10.50 -9.47
N PHE A 41 -4.84 11.72 -9.33
CA PHE A 41 -4.50 12.61 -8.22
C PHE A 41 -4.91 12.04 -6.85
N GLY A 42 -6.10 11.45 -6.74
CA GLY A 42 -6.54 10.76 -5.51
C GLY A 42 -5.64 9.59 -5.14
N THR A 43 -5.27 8.77 -6.11
CA THR A 43 -4.32 7.66 -5.91
C THR A 43 -2.94 8.16 -5.49
N PHE A 44 -2.43 9.24 -6.10
CA PHE A 44 -1.13 9.81 -5.75
C PHE A 44 -1.06 10.21 -4.27
N ILE A 45 -2.11 10.87 -3.78
CA ILE A 45 -2.24 11.20 -2.36
C ILE A 45 -2.36 9.94 -1.50
N GLY A 46 -3.14 8.94 -1.92
CA GLY A 46 -3.27 7.66 -1.21
C GLY A 46 -1.94 6.91 -1.05
N VAL A 47 -1.11 6.89 -2.09
CA VAL A 47 0.23 6.29 -2.06
C VAL A 47 1.16 7.03 -1.10
N LEU A 48 1.12 8.37 -1.08
CA LEU A 48 1.92 9.17 -0.14
C LEU A 48 1.53 8.89 1.31
N ILE A 49 0.24 8.76 1.61
CA ILE A 49 -0.24 8.44 2.96
C ILE A 49 0.29 7.07 3.39
N ILE A 50 0.09 6.03 2.58
CA ILE A 50 0.51 4.66 2.89
C ILE A 50 2.04 4.55 3.02
N GLY A 51 2.80 5.13 2.09
CA GLY A 51 4.26 5.10 2.13
C GLY A 51 4.86 5.88 3.30
N SER A 52 4.21 6.99 3.71
CA SER A 52 4.63 7.74 4.90
C SER A 52 4.36 6.98 6.20
N LEU A 53 3.27 6.20 6.26
CA LEU A 53 2.97 5.34 7.41
C LEU A 53 4.00 4.23 7.57
N GLU A 54 4.35 3.55 6.48
CA GLU A 54 5.39 2.50 6.50
C GLU A 54 6.73 3.07 6.98
N SER A 55 7.15 4.21 6.42
CA SER A 55 8.37 4.90 6.83
C SER A 55 8.31 5.38 8.28
N GLY A 56 7.15 5.85 8.75
CA GLY A 56 6.94 6.29 10.13
C GLY A 56 7.02 5.15 11.15
N ILE A 57 6.44 3.99 10.84
CA ILE A 57 6.50 2.79 11.68
C ILE A 57 7.95 2.30 11.83
N VAL A 58 8.71 2.32 10.73
CA VAL A 58 10.14 1.97 10.74
C VAL A 58 10.94 2.99 11.57
N ALA A 59 10.63 4.29 11.45
CA ALA A 59 11.28 5.35 12.23
C ALA A 59 11.02 5.24 13.74
N LEU A 60 9.89 4.66 14.15
CA LEU A 60 9.59 4.35 15.55
C LEU A 60 10.40 3.17 16.11
N GLY A 61 11.24 2.52 15.30
CA GLY A 61 12.10 1.42 15.74
C GLY A 61 11.36 0.11 15.97
N LEU A 62 10.16 -0.05 15.39
CA LEU A 62 9.37 -1.28 15.50
C LEU A 62 10.04 -2.41 14.72
N SER A 63 10.09 -3.60 15.32
CA SER A 63 10.71 -4.78 14.69
C SER A 63 9.92 -5.22 13.46
N GLY A 64 10.58 -5.91 12.52
CA GLY A 64 9.98 -6.32 11.24
C GLY A 64 8.68 -7.14 11.39
N PHE A 65 8.52 -7.85 12.51
CA PHE A 65 7.28 -8.54 12.84
C PHE A 65 6.07 -7.59 12.98
N TYR A 66 6.26 -6.46 13.69
CA TYR A 66 5.22 -5.45 13.86
C TYR A 66 4.94 -4.69 12.57
N VAL A 67 5.97 -4.43 11.75
CA VAL A 67 5.79 -3.82 10.42
C VAL A 67 4.86 -4.67 9.55
N GLN A 68 5.10 -5.98 9.50
CA GLN A 68 4.29 -6.89 8.70
C GLN A 68 2.86 -7.03 9.23
N PHE A 69 2.69 -7.06 10.56
CA PHE A 69 1.37 -7.06 11.20
C PHE A 69 0.57 -5.78 10.87
N ILE A 70 1.21 -4.61 10.99
CA ILE A 70 0.57 -3.32 10.72
C ILE A 70 0.22 -3.18 9.24
N ASN A 71 1.08 -3.65 8.32
CA ASN A 71 0.77 -3.65 6.89
C ASN A 71 -0.50 -4.48 6.59
N GLY A 72 -0.65 -5.68 7.17
CA GLY A 72 -1.87 -6.47 7.02
C GLY A 72 -3.12 -5.77 7.57
N LEU A 73 -2.97 -5.08 8.70
CA LEU A 73 -4.06 -4.33 9.35
C LEU A 73 -4.44 -3.07 8.54
N MET A 74 -3.45 -2.39 7.96
CA MET A 74 -3.61 -1.25 7.05
C MET A 74 -4.40 -1.65 5.80
N ILE A 75 -4.07 -2.78 5.18
CA ILE A 75 -4.80 -3.29 4.01
C ILE A 75 -6.25 -3.64 4.37
N THR A 76 -6.46 -4.36 5.48
CA THR A 76 -7.80 -4.78 5.93
C THR A 76 -8.70 -3.58 6.22
N SER A 77 -8.15 -2.55 6.88
CA SER A 77 -8.88 -1.32 7.17
C SER A 77 -9.16 -0.52 5.90
N ALA A 78 -8.21 -0.39 4.99
CA ALA A 78 -8.40 0.28 3.69
C ALA A 78 -9.54 -0.37 2.87
N VAL A 79 -9.54 -1.70 2.75
CA VAL A 79 -10.59 -2.45 2.05
C VAL A 79 -11.94 -2.28 2.73
N THR A 80 -11.98 -2.35 4.07
CA THR A 80 -13.22 -2.18 4.84
C THR A 80 -13.82 -0.80 4.62
N ILE A 81 -13.01 0.25 4.75
CA ILE A 81 -13.45 1.64 4.52
C ILE A 81 -13.94 1.81 3.10
N TYR A 82 -13.20 1.30 2.10
CA TYR A 82 -13.59 1.35 0.70
C TYR A 82 -14.94 0.64 0.46
N ALA A 83 -15.13 -0.56 1.02
CA ALA A 83 -16.37 -1.32 0.90
C ALA A 83 -17.57 -0.59 1.53
N LEU A 84 -17.38 0.06 2.68
CA LEU A 84 -18.41 0.86 3.34
C LEU A 84 -18.81 2.08 2.51
N ILE A 85 -17.82 2.80 1.95
CA ILE A 85 -18.06 3.96 1.08
C ILE A 85 -18.80 3.54 -0.19
N GLN A 86 -18.46 2.38 -0.76
CA GLN A 86 -19.09 1.87 -1.98
C GLN A 86 -20.55 1.45 -1.73
N LYS A 87 -20.86 0.87 -0.57
CA LYS A 87 -22.23 0.47 -0.20
C LYS A 87 -23.20 1.66 -0.12
N LYS A 88 -22.73 2.86 0.25
CA LYS A 88 -23.55 4.07 0.32
C LYS A 88 -23.90 4.66 -1.07
N LYS A 89 -23.23 4.19 -2.11
CA LYS A 89 -23.41 4.69 -3.49
C LYS A 89 -24.30 3.78 -4.36
N ASN A 90 -24.66 2.61 -3.86
CA ASN A 90 -25.76 1.77 -4.37
C ASN A 90 -27.05 2.09 -3.61
#